data_AF-N6U5I6-F1
#
_entry.id   AF-N6U5I6-F1
#
_cell.length_a   1.000
_cell.length_b   1.000
_cell.length_c   1.000
_cell.angle_alpha   90.00
_cell.angle_beta   90.00
_cell.angle_gamma   90.00
#
_symmetry.space_group_name_H-M   'P 1'
#
loop_
_entity.id
_entity.type
_entity.pdbx_description
1 polymer ?
#
loop_
_entity_poly.entity_id
_entity_poly.type
_entity_poly.pdbx_seq_one_letter_code
_entity_poly.pdbx_strand_id
1 'polypeptide(L)'
;MSITGDVWLDDFSIKFENGEVLEFSDLVADHFNVDGQTVPASVYRVKEPADPELQNGNQLCGSGDVTFVASWAGGSETTAIAVFTSRRAPRSSAEMCALYTYEDPK
;
A
#
# COMPACT_ATOMS: atom_id res chain seq x y z
N MET A 1 8.94 -16.56 3.09
CA MET A 1 8.08 -16.10 4.21
C MET A 1 7.55 -14.74 3.79
N SER A 2 6.24 -14.54 3.79
CA SER A 2 5.64 -13.26 3.41
C SER A 2 5.89 -12.24 4.52
N ILE A 3 6.30 -11.02 4.15
CA ILE A 3 6.57 -9.93 5.09
C ILE A 3 5.27 -9.45 5.76
N THR A 4 4.17 -9.49 5.01
CA THR A 4 2.87 -8.98 5.46
C THR A 4 1.87 -10.07 5.84
N GLY A 5 2.10 -11.31 5.40
CA GLY A 5 1.05 -12.34 5.39
C GLY A 5 -0.02 -12.05 4.32
N ASP A 6 -1.20 -12.63 4.49
CA ASP A 6 -2.39 -12.30 3.69
C ASP A 6 -2.85 -10.86 3.97
N VAL A 7 -3.35 -10.21 2.92
CA VAL A 7 -3.83 -8.82 2.99
C VAL A 7 -5.18 -8.71 2.32
N TRP A 8 -6.09 -7.97 2.96
CA TRP A 8 -7.36 -7.56 2.38
C TRP A 8 -7.35 -6.05 2.21
N LEU A 9 -7.42 -5.60 0.95
CA LEU A 9 -7.49 -4.20 0.59
C LEU A 9 -8.91 -3.89 0.07
N ASP A 10 -9.52 -2.84 0.62
CA ASP A 10 -10.74 -2.24 0.10
C ASP A 10 -10.57 -0.71 -0.03
N ASP A 11 -11.67 -0.02 -0.37
CA ASP A 11 -11.64 1.45 -0.56
C ASP A 11 -11.48 2.25 0.75
N PHE A 12 -11.56 1.59 1.90
CA PHE A 12 -11.59 2.21 3.23
C PHE A 12 -10.42 1.78 4.11
N SER A 13 -9.79 0.65 3.85
CA SER A 13 -8.71 0.13 4.67
C SER A 13 -7.87 -0.94 3.98
N ILE A 14 -6.68 -1.14 4.53
CA ILE A 14 -5.88 -2.35 4.34
C ILE A 14 -5.82 -3.10 5.66
N LYS A 15 -6.23 -4.36 5.64
CA LYS A 15 -6.20 -5.27 6.79
C LYS A 15 -5.15 -6.36 6.56
N PHE A 16 -4.34 -6.60 7.58
CA PHE A 16 -3.27 -7.60 7.58
C PHE A 16 -3.71 -8.88 8.30
N GLU A 17 -3.07 -10.01 7.98
CA GLU A 17 -3.35 -11.33 8.57
C GLU A 17 -3.27 -11.36 10.09
N ASN A 18 -2.34 -10.61 10.69
CA ASN A 18 -2.19 -10.52 12.14
C ASN A 18 -3.28 -9.67 12.84
N GLY A 19 -4.20 -9.07 12.07
CA GLY A 19 -5.29 -8.25 12.57
C GLY A 19 -5.03 -6.75 12.59
N GLU A 20 -3.81 -6.30 12.26
CA GLU A 20 -3.52 -4.88 12.07
C GLU A 20 -4.32 -4.30 10.91
N VAL A 21 -4.70 -3.02 11.03
CA VAL A 21 -5.52 -2.32 10.05
C VAL A 21 -5.00 -0.90 9.87
N LEU A 22 -4.85 -0.46 8.62
CA LEU A 22 -4.68 0.96 8.29
C LEU A 22 -5.95 1.45 7.61
N GLU A 23 -6.66 2.37 8.27
CA GLU A 23 -7.84 3.03 7.70
C GLU A 23 -7.42 4.15 6.75
N PHE A 24 -8.20 4.32 5.68
CA PHE A 24 -8.05 5.39 4.69
C PHE A 24 -9.01 6.53 5.01
N SER A 25 -8.55 7.78 4.83
CA SER A 25 -9.39 8.96 4.94
C SER A 25 -9.99 9.36 3.60
N ASP A 26 -9.18 9.33 2.54
CA ASP A 26 -9.54 9.86 1.22
C ASP A 26 -8.83 9.09 0.10
N LEU A 27 -9.53 8.86 -1.01
CA LEU A 27 -8.92 8.54 -2.30
C LEU A 27 -8.39 9.85 -2.90
N VAL A 28 -7.06 10.00 -2.98
CA VAL A 28 -6.40 11.23 -3.43
C VAL A 28 -6.00 11.22 -4.90
N ALA A 29 -5.93 10.05 -5.54
CA ALA A 29 -5.73 9.89 -6.97
C ALA A 29 -6.26 8.54 -7.48
N ASP A 30 -6.67 8.52 -8.75
CA ASP A 30 -7.18 7.35 -9.50
C ASP A 30 -6.21 6.90 -10.62
N HIS A 31 -5.05 7.56 -10.73
CA HIS A 31 -3.96 7.22 -11.62
C HIS A 31 -2.62 7.41 -10.92
N PHE A 32 -1.63 6.59 -11.25
CA PHE A 32 -0.31 6.65 -10.63
C PHE A 32 0.81 6.37 -11.63
N ASN A 33 1.98 6.97 -11.42
CA ASN A 33 3.14 6.73 -12.29
C ASN A 33 3.98 5.55 -11.77
N VAL A 34 3.94 4.44 -12.49
CA VAL A 34 4.72 3.24 -12.20
C VAL A 34 5.78 3.10 -13.28
N ASP A 35 7.05 3.16 -12.90
CA ASP A 35 8.21 3.01 -13.80
C ASP A 35 8.16 3.93 -15.03
N GLY A 36 7.67 5.16 -14.85
CA GLY A 36 7.55 6.16 -15.91
C GLY A 36 6.24 6.07 -16.71
N GLN A 37 5.39 5.08 -16.47
CA GLN A 37 4.10 4.91 -17.14
C GLN A 37 2.94 5.28 -16.21
N THR A 38 1.99 6.07 -16.70
CA THR A 38 0.75 6.34 -15.96
C THR A 38 -0.21 5.17 -16.14
N VAL A 39 -0.58 4.53 -15.03
CA VAL A 39 -1.52 3.41 -14.99
C VAL A 39 -2.74 3.74 -14.13
N PRO A 40 -3.91 3.11 -14.37
CA PRO A 40 -5.02 3.14 -13.43
C PRO A 40 -4.58 2.59 -12.08
N ALA A 41 -4.82 3.34 -11.02
CA ALA A 41 -4.35 3.00 -9.68
C ALA A 41 -5.17 3.75 -8.63
N SER A 42 -5.36 3.17 -7.45
CA SER A 42 -5.98 3.90 -6.34
C SER A 42 -4.90 4.37 -5.37
N VAL A 43 -4.83 5.67 -5.11
CA VAL A 43 -3.94 6.23 -4.09
C VAL A 43 -4.78 6.74 -2.94
N TYR A 44 -4.64 6.13 -1.77
CA TYR A 44 -5.35 6.47 -0.56
C TYR A 44 -4.44 7.19 0.43
N ARG A 45 -5.01 8.18 1.13
CA ARG A 45 -4.40 8.77 2.32
C ARG A 45 -4.77 7.92 3.54
N VAL A 46 -3.77 7.56 4.35
CA VAL A 46 -4.00 6.90 5.64
C VAL A 46 -4.53 7.92 6.64
N LYS A 47 -5.63 7.57 7.31
CA LYS A 47 -6.34 8.41 8.27
C LYS A 47 -5.51 8.71 9.51
N GLU A 48 -4.91 7.66 10.08
CA GLU A 48 -3.99 7.74 11.21
C GLU A 48 -2.66 7.12 10.77
N PRO A 49 -1.65 7.94 10.40
CA PRO A 49 -0.38 7.41 9.94
C PRO A 49 0.27 6.52 10.99
N ALA A 50 0.70 5.32 10.56
CA ALA A 50 1.37 4.35 11.42
C ALA A 50 2.26 3.42 10.59
N ASP A 51 3.28 2.84 11.21
CA ASP A 51 4.09 1.76 10.65
C ASP A 51 3.81 0.46 11.42
N PRO A 52 2.73 -0.27 11.08
CA PRO A 52 2.29 -1.42 11.86
C PRO A 52 3.34 -2.54 11.82
N GLU A 53 3.49 -3.21 12.96
CA GLU A 53 4.31 -4.41 13.07
C GLU A 53 3.49 -5.60 12.54
N LEU A 54 4.05 -6.28 11.54
CA LEU A 54 3.45 -7.40 10.82
C LEU A 54 4.03 -8.72 11.30
N GLN A 55 3.76 -9.79 10.55
CA GLN A 55 4.24 -11.12 10.88
C GLN A 55 5.77 -11.15 11.05
N ASN A 56 6.21 -11.84 12.10
CA ASN A 56 7.62 -12.00 12.49
C ASN A 56 8.35 -10.69 12.88
N GLY A 57 7.62 -9.65 13.30
CA GLY A 57 8.22 -8.39 13.74
C GLY A 57 8.69 -7.51 12.58
N ASN A 58 8.22 -7.78 11.36
CA ASN A 58 8.54 -6.95 10.21
C ASN A 58 7.70 -5.67 10.23
N GLN A 59 8.29 -4.54 9.88
CA GLN A 59 7.54 -3.30 9.70
C GLN A 59 7.01 -3.20 8.26
N LEU A 60 5.84 -2.58 8.09
CA LEU A 60 5.25 -2.35 6.77
C LEU A 60 6.10 -1.41 5.90
N CYS A 61 6.81 -0.49 6.50
CA CYS A 61 7.71 0.42 5.81
C CYS A 61 9.11 0.43 6.45
N GLY A 62 9.18 0.36 7.78
CA GLY A 62 10.41 0.33 8.56
C GLY A 62 11.21 1.63 8.57
N SER A 63 10.75 2.66 7.86
CA SER A 63 11.40 3.97 7.77
C SER A 63 10.55 5.12 8.34
N GLY A 64 9.36 4.81 8.85
CA GLY A 64 8.45 5.76 9.48
C GLY A 64 6.99 5.47 9.17
N ASP A 65 6.12 6.28 9.76
CA ASP A 65 4.66 6.12 9.67
C ASP A 65 4.16 6.19 8.22
N VAL A 66 3.42 5.17 7.80
CA VAL A 66 2.79 5.12 6.48
C VAL A 66 1.66 6.13 6.43
N THR A 67 1.73 7.03 5.47
CA THR A 67 0.81 8.17 5.27
C THR A 67 -0.03 8.02 4.01
N PHE A 68 0.46 7.24 3.03
CA PHE A 68 -0.27 6.93 1.82
C PHE A 68 -0.06 5.48 1.41
N VAL A 69 -1.07 4.92 0.75
CA VAL A 69 -1.04 3.59 0.13
C VAL A 69 -1.48 3.75 -1.32
N ALA A 70 -0.74 3.17 -2.26
CA ALA A 70 -1.14 3.11 -3.66
C ALA A 70 -1.33 1.65 -4.07
N SER A 71 -2.39 1.35 -4.81
CA SER A 71 -2.63 0.02 -5.37
C SER A 71 -2.90 0.07 -6.87
N TRP A 72 -2.38 -0.91 -7.60
CA TRP A 72 -2.58 -1.05 -9.04
C TRP A 72 -2.43 -2.51 -9.46
N ALA A 73 -2.84 -2.83 -10.70
CA ALA A 73 -2.63 -4.16 -11.26
C ALA A 73 -1.13 -4.41 -11.52
N GLY A 74 -0.54 -5.37 -10.81
CA GLY A 74 0.88 -5.75 -10.91
C GLY A 74 1.20 -6.65 -12.10
N GLY A 75 0.19 -7.21 -12.77
CA GLY A 75 0.34 -8.17 -13.86
C GLY A 75 -0.89 -9.07 -13.98
N SER A 76 -0.72 -10.26 -14.55
CA SER A 76 -1.80 -11.26 -14.65
C SER A 76 -2.17 -11.76 -13.25
N GLU A 77 -3.39 -11.42 -12.81
CA GLU A 77 -3.98 -11.88 -11.53
C GLU A 77 -3.14 -11.49 -10.30
N THR A 78 -2.53 -10.30 -10.34
CA THR A 78 -1.80 -9.76 -9.18
C THR A 78 -2.10 -8.30 -8.95
N THR A 79 -2.18 -7.93 -7.68
CA THR A 79 -2.31 -6.56 -7.20
C THR A 79 -1.01 -6.13 -6.53
N ALA A 80 -0.46 -5.00 -6.98
CA ALA A 80 0.67 -4.34 -6.34
C ALA A 80 0.17 -3.32 -5.31
N ILE A 81 0.80 -3.28 -4.14
CA ILE A 81 0.54 -2.31 -3.07
C ILE A 81 1.85 -1.64 -2.68
N ALA A 82 1.95 -0.34 -2.92
CA ALA A 82 3.05 0.50 -2.44
C ALA A 82 2.64 1.35 -1.25
N VAL A 83 3.59 1.55 -0.34
CA VAL A 83 3.40 2.36 0.87
C VAL A 83 4.40 3.53 0.90
N PHE A 84 3.98 4.65 1.48
CA PHE A 84 4.72 5.91 1.45
C PHE A 84 4.67 6.62 2.80
N THR A 85 5.76 7.29 3.16
CA THR A 85 5.91 8.10 4.39
C THR A 85 5.95 9.61 4.09
N SER A 86 5.66 10.00 2.84
CA SER A 86 5.72 11.37 2.38
C SER A 86 4.58 12.21 2.95
N ARG A 87 4.84 13.48 3.30
CA ARG A 87 3.77 14.39 3.78
C ARG A 87 2.77 14.80 2.70
N ARG A 88 3.16 14.68 1.42
CA ARG A 88 2.34 15.02 0.26
C ARG A 88 1.97 13.73 -0.47
N ALA A 89 0.85 13.76 -1.18
CA ALA A 89 0.41 12.63 -2.00
C ALA A 89 1.53 12.26 -3.00
N PRO A 90 1.95 10.99 -3.03
CA PRO A 90 2.99 10.54 -3.94
C PRO A 90 2.49 10.64 -5.38
N ARG A 91 3.42 10.82 -6.32
CA ARG A 91 3.11 10.85 -7.76
C ARG A 91 3.67 9.67 -8.51
N SER A 92 4.68 8.99 -7.95
CA SER A 92 5.33 7.86 -8.57
C SER A 92 5.74 6.77 -7.59
N SER A 93 5.78 5.52 -8.06
CA SER A 93 6.32 4.38 -7.33
C SER A 93 7.78 4.60 -6.91
N ALA A 94 8.54 5.47 -7.58
CA ALA A 94 9.90 5.83 -7.17
C ALA A 94 9.98 6.48 -5.77
N GLU A 95 8.86 6.99 -5.24
CA GLU A 95 8.78 7.61 -3.91
C GLU A 95 8.41 6.60 -2.80
N MET A 96 8.13 5.34 -3.15
CA MET A 96 7.67 4.32 -2.21
C MET A 96 8.77 3.93 -1.22
N CYS A 97 8.38 3.64 0.03
CA CYS A 97 9.31 3.04 0.99
C CYS A 97 9.31 1.51 0.90
N ALA A 98 8.17 0.90 0.57
CA ALA A 98 8.06 -0.53 0.31
C ALA A 98 7.01 -0.82 -0.76
N LEU A 99 7.19 -1.95 -1.43
CA LEU A 99 6.30 -2.48 -2.47
C LEU A 99 6.01 -3.95 -2.17
N TYR A 100 4.75 -4.31 -2.22
CA TYR A 100 4.25 -5.66 -2.03
C TYR A 100 3.42 -6.06 -3.24
N THR A 101 3.40 -7.35 -3.55
CA THR A 101 2.61 -7.90 -4.65
C THR A 101 1.89 -9.13 -4.15
N TYR A 102 0.58 -9.15 -4.37
CA TYR A 102 -0.33 -10.20 -3.92
C TYR A 102 -0.98 -10.84 -5.14
N GLU A 103 -1.22 -12.14 -5.07
CA GLU A 103 -2.08 -12.82 -6.03
C GLU A 103 -3.53 -12.41 -5.75
N ASP A 104 -4.28 -12.11 -6.80
CA ASP A 104 -5.69 -11.78 -6.68
C ASP A 104 -6.45 -13.04 -6.19
N PRO A 105 -7.44 -12.88 -5.29
CA PRO A 105 -8.24 -14.00 -4.83
C PRO A 105 -8.95 -14.67 -6.03
N LYS A 106 -8.84 -16.01 -6.10
CA LYS A 106 -9.47 -16.84 -7.14
C LYS A 106 -10.97 -17.02 -6.95
#